data_AF-A0AB37GS58-F1
#
_entry.id   AF-A0AB37GS58-F1
#
_cell.length_a   1.000
_cell.length_b   1.000
_cell.length_c   1.000
_cell.angle_alpha   90.00
_cell.angle_beta   90.00
_cell.angle_gamma   90.00
#
_symmetry.space_group_name_H-M   'P 1'
#
loop_
_entity.id
_entity.type
_entity.pdbx_description
1 polymer ?
#
loop_
_entity_poly.entity_id
_entity_poly.type
_entity_poly.pdbx_seq_one_letter_code
_entity_poly.pdbx_strand_id
1 'polypeptide(L)'
;MGDWVSFSLCINFEYQEITGCIIRINNHSRQAAVQTKNGQTYLKSFYTLKKIPARTAPKYTQDDLRALIDIALDVKDRKWFEELTSELRRIQEVEG
;
A
#
# COMPACT_ATOMS: atom_id res chain seq x y z
N MET A 1 12.83 4.90 3.22
CA MET A 1 11.90 4.91 2.07
C MET A 1 11.55 3.46 1.77
N GLY A 2 10.33 3.18 1.33
CA GLY A 2 9.86 1.80 1.10
C GLY A 2 9.27 1.10 2.33
N ASP A 3 9.26 1.75 3.49
CA ASP A 3 8.60 1.23 4.70
C ASP A 3 7.08 1.42 4.59
N TRP A 4 6.34 0.36 4.88
CA TRP A 4 4.89 0.42 5.04
C TRP A 4 4.52 0.90 6.44
N VAL A 5 3.56 1.81 6.49
CA VAL A 5 3.07 2.42 7.72
C VAL A 5 1.55 2.51 7.70
N SER A 6 0.94 2.52 8.89
CA SER A 6 -0.45 2.91 9.08
C SER A 6 -0.55 4.23 9.85
N PHE A 7 -1.64 4.95 9.65
CA PHE A 7 -1.99 6.16 10.39
C PHE A 7 -3.51 6.34 10.43
N SER A 8 -4.02 7.02 11.46
CA SER A 8 -5.43 7.36 11.53
C SER A 8 -5.74 8.64 10.77
N LEU A 9 -6.85 8.64 10.03
CA LEU A 9 -7.41 9.80 9.36
C LEU A 9 -8.85 9.98 9.82
N CYS A 10 -9.24 11.21 10.19
CA CYS A 10 -10.63 11.53 10.47
C CYS A 10 -11.33 11.85 9.15
N ILE A 11 -12.30 11.03 8.76
CA ILE A 11 -13.12 11.18 7.56
C ILE A 11 -14.58 11.14 8.02
N ASN A 12 -15.38 12.15 7.68
CA ASN A 12 -16.80 12.23 8.08
C ASN A 12 -17.05 12.02 9.59
N PHE A 13 -16.18 12.59 10.44
CA PHE A 13 -16.22 12.44 11.91
C PHE A 13 -15.90 11.04 12.45
N GLU A 14 -15.44 10.13 11.60
CA GLU A 14 -14.99 8.79 11.99
C GLU A 14 -13.48 8.64 11.75
N TYR A 15 -12.79 7.95 12.66
CA TYR A 15 -11.38 7.64 12.51
C TYR A 15 -11.21 6.35 11.72
N GLN A 16 -10.61 6.46 10.54
CA GLN A 16 -10.24 5.33 9.70
C GLN A 16 -8.73 5.11 9.74
N GLU A 17 -8.30 3.85 9.82
CA GLU A 17 -6.89 3.50 9.75
C GLU A 17 -6.49 3.30 8.28
N ILE A 18 -5.58 4.15 7.81
CA ILE A 18 -5.09 4.17 6.44
C ILE A 18 -3.70 3.57 6.42
N THR A 19 -3.41 2.77 5.39
CA THR A 19 -2.10 2.13 5.19
C THR A 19 -1.45 2.62 3.90
N GLY A 20 -0.14 2.88 3.93
CA GLY A 20 0.62 3.25 2.74
C GLY A 20 2.12 3.09 2.91
N CYS A 21 2.85 3.33 1.81
CA CYS A 21 4.29 3.23 1.73
C CYS A 21 4.94 4.62 1.81
N ILE A 22 6.02 4.76 2.58
CA ILE A 22 6.80 6.01 2.63
C ILE A 22 7.59 6.19 1.34
N ILE A 23 7.17 7.17 0.54
CA ILE A 23 7.82 7.55 -0.73
C ILE A 23 8.81 8.70 -0.57
N ARG A 24 8.64 9.56 0.45
CA ARG A 24 9.56 10.67 0.73
C ARG A 24 9.62 10.98 2.21
N ILE A 25 10.80 11.39 2.69
CA ILE A 25 11.04 11.78 4.08
C ILE A 25 11.62 13.19 4.10
N ASN A 26 11.08 14.05 4.95
CA ASN A 26 11.66 15.34 5.29
C ASN A 26 12.03 15.36 6.78
N ASN A 27 13.32 15.21 7.07
CA ASN A 27 13.83 15.17 8.43
C ASN A 27 13.74 16.54 9.14
N HIS A 28 13.80 17.65 8.40
CA HIS A 28 13.74 19.00 8.97
C HIS A 28 12.36 19.28 9.58
N SER A 29 11.29 18.91 8.86
CA SER A 29 9.91 19.08 9.35
C SER A 29 9.36 17.86 10.08
N ARG A 30 10.15 16.79 10.23
CA ARG A 30 9.76 15.49 10.82
C ARG A 30 8.49 14.90 10.20
N GLN A 31 8.41 14.97 8.87
CA GLN A 31 7.25 14.50 8.10
C GLN A 31 7.66 13.51 7.00
N ALA A 32 6.75 12.60 6.67
CA ALA A 32 6.88 11.69 5.55
C ALA A 32 5.69 11.87 4.59
N ALA A 33 5.96 11.75 3.30
CA ALA A 33 4.94 11.52 2.30
C ALA A 33 4.68 10.02 2.22
N VAL A 34 3.44 9.63 2.47
CA VAL A 34 2.96 8.25 2.46
C VAL A 34 2.02 8.10 1.28
N GLN A 35 2.35 7.21 0.35
CA GLN A 35 1.50 6.86 -0.78
C GLN A 35 0.70 5.61 -0.44
N THR A 36 -0.61 5.69 -0.51
CA THR A 36 -1.52 4.54 -0.35
C THR A 36 -1.51 3.68 -1.62
N LYS A 37 -2.09 2.47 -1.54
CA LYS A 37 -2.15 1.54 -2.67
C LYS A 37 -2.90 2.08 -3.89
N ASN A 38 -3.86 2.97 -3.69
CA ASN A 38 -4.62 3.64 -4.76
C ASN A 38 -3.91 4.90 -5.32
N GLY A 39 -2.65 5.13 -4.95
CA GLY A 39 -1.83 6.23 -5.45
C GLY A 39 -2.03 7.57 -4.74
N GLN A 40 -2.99 7.70 -3.81
CA GLN A 40 -3.16 8.92 -3.02
C GLN A 40 -1.95 9.16 -2.13
N THR A 41 -1.54 10.42 -2.00
CA THR A 41 -0.38 10.80 -1.19
C THR A 41 -0.80 11.66 -0.01
N TYR A 42 -0.39 11.24 1.19
CA TYR A 42 -0.64 11.94 2.44
C TYR A 42 0.67 12.42 3.06
N LEU A 43 0.71 13.67 3.50
CA LEU A 43 1.81 14.18 4.31
C LEU A 43 1.49 13.96 5.79
N LYS A 44 2.33 13.19 6.48
CA LYS A 44 2.10 12.81 7.89
C LYS A 44 3.33 13.03 8.74
N SER A 45 3.10 13.44 9.98
CA SER A 45 4.15 13.55 10.99
C SER A 45 4.62 12.16 11.40
N PHE A 46 5.92 11.98 11.64
CA PHE A 46 6.47 10.70 12.09
C PHE A 46 5.77 10.14 13.33
N TYR A 47 5.31 11.01 14.23
CA TYR A 47 4.63 10.61 15.47
C TYR A 47 3.26 9.96 15.24
N THR A 48 2.67 10.18 14.07
CA THR A 48 1.37 9.61 13.71
C THR A 48 1.48 8.30 12.93
N LEU A 49 2.69 7.91 12.56
CA LEU A 49 2.94 6.73 11.73
C LEU A 49 3.27 5.52 12.62
N LYS A 50 2.55 4.43 12.41
CA LYS A 50 2.86 3.12 12.99
C LYS A 50 3.51 2.26 11.92
N LYS A 51 4.72 1.75 12.19
CA LYS A 51 5.42 0.88 11.23
C LYS A 51 4.72 -0.47 11.13
N ILE A 52 4.43 -0.91 9.92
CA ILE A 52 3.89 -2.24 9.64
C ILE A 52 5.07 -3.20 9.47
N PRO A 53 5.11 -4.33 10.20
CA PRO A 53 6.15 -5.33 10.03
C PRO A 53 6.22 -5.84 8.58
N ALA A 54 7.43 -6.01 8.03
CA ALA A 54 7.62 -6.45 6.65
C ALA A 54 6.89 -7.77 6.30
N ARG A 55 6.75 -8.68 7.28
CA ARG A 55 6.01 -9.94 7.11
C ARG A 55 4.51 -9.79 6.85
N THR A 56 3.93 -8.68 7.31
CA THR A 56 2.50 -8.33 7.15
C THR A 56 2.32 -7.14 6.22
N ALA A 57 3.41 -6.57 5.72
CA ALA A 57 3.36 -5.46 4.78
C ALA A 57 2.86 -5.97 3.42
N PRO A 58 2.02 -5.18 2.72
CA PRO A 58 1.67 -5.49 1.35
C PRO A 58 2.92 -5.64 0.49
N LYS A 59 3.04 -6.77 -0.21
CA LYS A 59 4.20 -7.04 -1.09
C LYS A 59 4.13 -6.25 -2.40
N TYR A 60 2.91 -5.97 -2.87
CA TYR A 60 2.66 -5.34 -4.15
C TYR A 60 1.58 -4.26 -3.99
N THR A 61 1.71 -3.15 -4.71
CA THR A 61 0.61 -2.20 -4.94
C THR A 61 -0.40 -2.79 -5.94
N GLN A 62 -1.56 -2.15 -6.11
CA GLN A 62 -2.50 -2.59 -7.16
C GLN A 62 -1.86 -2.49 -8.55
N ASP A 63 -1.08 -1.44 -8.80
CA ASP A 63 -0.43 -1.24 -10.11
C ASP A 63 0.69 -2.26 -10.35
N ASP A 64 1.46 -2.60 -9.32
CA ASP A 64 2.43 -3.69 -9.40
C ASP A 64 1.74 -5.02 -9.74
N LEU A 65 0.61 -5.32 -9.08
CA LEU A 65 -0.14 -6.55 -9.35
C LEU A 65 -0.70 -6.57 -10.78
N ARG A 66 -1.23 -5.46 -11.29
CA ARG A 66 -1.71 -5.37 -12.68
C ARG A 66 -0.57 -5.62 -13.67
N ALA A 67 0.58 -4.96 -13.46
CA ALA A 67 1.75 -5.17 -14.33
C ALA A 67 2.26 -6.61 -14.29
N LEU A 68 2.31 -7.24 -13.10
CA LEU A 68 2.72 -8.64 -12.96
C LEU A 68 1.70 -9.61 -13.57
N ILE A 69 0.41 -9.30 -13.51
CA ILE A 69 -0.65 -10.08 -14.15
C ILE A 69 -0.48 -10.06 -15.68
N ASP A 70 -0.20 -8.91 -16.26
CA ASP A 70 0.05 -8.78 -17.71
C ASP A 70 1.26 -9.63 -18.14
N ILE A 71 2.34 -9.61 -17.35
CA ILE A 71 3.51 -10.46 -17.59
C ILE A 71 3.16 -11.94 -17.46
N ALA A 72 2.41 -12.33 -16.43
CA ALA A 72 2.01 -13.73 -16.22
C ALA A 72 1.16 -14.26 -17.39
N LEU A 73 0.32 -13.41 -17.98
CA LEU A 73 -0.44 -13.72 -19.18
C LEU A 73 0.47 -13.88 -20.41
N ASP A 74 1.45 -13.00 -20.60
CA ASP A 74 2.40 -13.05 -21.72
C ASP A 74 3.24 -14.34 -21.72
N VAL A 75 3.75 -14.73 -20.54
CA VAL A 75 4.52 -15.97 -20.38
C VAL A 75 3.65 -17.22 -20.26
N LYS A 76 2.31 -17.07 -20.28
CA LYS A 76 1.31 -18.14 -20.16
C LYS A 76 1.43 -18.96 -18.88
N ASP A 77 1.89 -18.33 -17.79
CA ASP A 77 1.96 -18.98 -16.48
C ASP A 77 0.63 -18.81 -15.74
N ARG A 78 -0.24 -19.81 -15.93
CA ARG A 78 -1.57 -19.84 -15.33
C ARG A 78 -1.53 -19.84 -13.80
N LYS A 79 -0.57 -20.55 -13.20
CA LYS A 79 -0.51 -20.67 -11.73
C LYS A 79 -0.12 -19.34 -11.12
N TRP A 80 0.88 -18.69 -11.70
CA TRP A 80 1.33 -17.38 -11.26
C TRP A 80 0.24 -16.31 -11.44
N PHE A 81 -0.50 -16.34 -12.56
CA PHE A 81 -1.66 -15.48 -12.78
C PHE A 81 -2.74 -15.66 -11.69
N GLU A 82 -3.09 -16.91 -11.33
CA GLU A 82 -4.09 -17.21 -10.30
C GLU A 82 -3.64 -16.70 -8.92
N GLU A 83 -2.36 -16.82 -8.57
CA GLU A 83 -1.78 -16.29 -7.34
C GLU A 83 -1.86 -14.75 -7.26
N LEU A 84 -1.46 -14.05 -8.33
CA LEU A 84 -1.49 -12.59 -8.39
C LEU A 84 -2.92 -12.03 -8.38
N THR A 85 -3.85 -12.71 -9.06
CA THR A 85 -5.27 -12.31 -9.09
C THR A 85 -5.93 -12.51 -7.72
N SER A 86 -5.56 -13.56 -7.00
CA SER A 86 -6.01 -13.80 -5.61
C SER A 86 -5.53 -12.70 -4.66
N GLU A 87 -4.26 -12.30 -4.77
CA GLU A 87 -3.72 -11.19 -3.99
C GLU A 87 -4.39 -9.86 -4.36
N LEU A 88 -4.69 -9.62 -5.64
CA LEU A 88 -5.42 -8.42 -6.08
C LEU A 88 -6.82 -8.36 -5.47
N ARG A 89 -7.57 -9.47 -5.45
CA ARG A 89 -8.89 -9.55 -4.80
C ARG A 89 -8.79 -9.29 -3.30
N ARG A 90 -7.79 -9.85 -2.63
CA ARG A 90 -7.58 -9.62 -1.19
C ARG A 90 -7.36 -8.14 -0.86
N ILE A 91 -6.64 -7.41 -1.72
CA ILE A 91 -6.47 -5.97 -1.56
C ILE A 91 -7.79 -5.22 -1.77
N GLN A 92 -8.61 -5.65 -2.73
CA GLN A 92 -9.91 -5.04 -3.02
C GLN A 92 -10.97 -5.31 -1.93
N GLU A 93 -10.98 -6.50 -1.32
CA GLU A 93 -11.94 -6.87 -0.27
C GLU A 93 -11.69 -6.16 1.07
N VAL A 94 -10.46 -5.76 1.37
CA VAL A 94 -10.11 -4.98 2.58
C VAL A 94 -10.48 -3.49 2.43
N GLU A 95 -10.75 -3.03 1.21
CA GLU A 95 -11.06 -1.63 0.87
C GLU A 95 -12.57 -1.38 0.64
N GLY A 96 -13.43 -2.39 0.84
CA GLY A 96 -14.88 -2.33 0.69
C GLY A 96 -15.65 -2.06 1.98
#